data_AF-A0A7W1JQU5-F1
#
_entry.id   AF-A0A7W1JQU5-F1
#
_cell.length_a   1.000
_cell.length_b   1.000
_cell.length_c   1.000
_cell.angle_alpha   90.00
_cell.angle_beta   90.00
_cell.angle_gamma   90.00
#
_symmetry.space_group_name_H-M   'P 1'
#
loop_
_entity.id
_entity.type
_entity.pdbx_description
1 polymer ?
#
loop_
_entity_poly.entity_id
_entity_poly.type
_entity_poly.pdbx_seq_one_letter_code
_entity_poly.pdbx_strand_id
1 'polypeptide(L)'
;MSIIALAGIATLFAQVNTGPQMLAKHVASLTGAKSLTVEFTVQRIPAAPENYRLSYSKPGMLKVEYPNGMTMTDGKTVWEYTNSSKEYTEGPGGIAEVAKKINSDEFLAWAAFFMPDQLKGVSDVKT
;
A
#
# COMPACT_ATOMS: atom_id res chain seq x y z
N MET A 1 27.68 -9.47 55.23
CA MET A 1 27.72 -8.02 54.99
C MET A 1 28.62 -7.81 53.77
N SER A 2 28.09 -7.61 52.55
CA SER A 2 27.67 -6.32 51.98
C SER A 2 28.83 -5.30 51.97
N ILE A 3 29.29 -4.64 50.90
CA ILE A 3 28.69 -4.27 49.59
C ILE A 3 29.79 -3.65 48.67
N ILE A 4 29.77 -3.99 47.37
CA ILE A 4 29.89 -3.19 46.10
C ILE A 4 31.09 -2.26 45.81
N ALA A 5 31.70 -2.44 44.61
CA ALA A 5 31.94 -1.46 43.51
C ALA A 5 33.12 -1.93 42.62
N LEU A 6 33.21 -1.80 41.29
CA LEU A 6 32.42 -1.17 40.25
C LEU A 6 32.85 -1.90 38.95
N ALA A 7 32.04 -2.82 38.41
CA ALA A 7 32.34 -3.42 37.10
C ALA A 7 31.66 -2.55 36.04
N GLY A 8 32.47 -1.74 35.35
CA GLY A 8 32.03 -0.84 34.29
C GLY A 8 31.19 -1.58 33.26
N ILE A 9 29.92 -1.21 33.18
CA ILE A 9 29.04 -1.61 32.09
C ILE A 9 29.52 -0.83 30.88
N ALA A 10 30.33 -1.49 30.05
CA ALA A 10 30.60 -1.02 28.70
C ALA A 10 29.27 -0.90 27.97
N THR A 11 28.84 0.34 27.78
CA THR A 11 27.74 0.75 26.91
C THR A 11 28.06 0.37 25.46
N LEU A 12 27.81 -0.88 25.10
CA LEU A 12 27.67 -1.27 23.70
C LEU A 12 26.26 -0.86 23.25
N PHE A 13 26.13 0.42 22.89
CA PHE A 13 25.18 0.85 21.88
C PHE A 13 25.56 0.14 20.58
N ALA A 14 25.13 -1.11 20.41
CA ALA A 14 25.18 -1.77 19.12
C ALA A 14 24.23 -1.04 18.19
N GLN A 15 24.83 -0.22 17.33
CA GLN A 15 24.23 0.52 16.25
C GLN A 15 23.24 -0.33 15.45
N VAL A 16 21.96 0.04 15.52
CA VAL A 16 21.26 0.64 14.36
C VAL A 16 21.55 -0.08 13.04
N ASN A 17 20.79 -1.13 12.75
CA ASN A 17 20.49 -1.54 11.36
C ASN A 17 19.27 -2.47 11.23
N THR A 18 18.27 -2.35 12.09
CA THR A 18 17.10 -3.25 12.09
C THR A 18 15.89 -2.73 11.31
N GLY A 19 15.86 -1.44 10.93
CA GLY A 19 14.77 -0.87 10.14
C GLY A 19 14.58 -1.57 8.78
N PRO A 20 15.62 -1.66 7.93
CA PRO A 20 15.47 -2.21 6.58
C PRO A 20 15.16 -3.72 6.56
N GLN A 21 15.75 -4.51 7.46
CA GLN A 21 15.57 -5.97 7.46
C GLN A 21 14.21 -6.42 8.01
N MET A 22 13.64 -5.70 8.98
CA MET A 22 12.29 -6.01 9.47
C MET A 22 11.22 -5.68 8.43
N LEU A 23 11.37 -4.53 7.76
CA LEU A 23 10.50 -4.13 6.65
C LEU A 23 10.63 -5.07 5.45
N ALA A 24 11.83 -5.56 5.13
CA ALA A 24 12.04 -6.50 4.03
C ALA A 24 11.24 -7.81 4.19
N LYS A 25 11.16 -8.36 5.41
CA LYS A 25 10.33 -9.56 5.68
C LYS A 25 8.84 -9.28 5.48
N HIS A 26 8.37 -8.09 5.88
CA HIS A 26 6.99 -7.69 5.68
C HIS A 26 6.69 -7.50 4.20
N VAL A 27 7.55 -6.77 3.47
CA VAL A 27 7.41 -6.59 2.01
C VAL A 27 7.43 -7.94 1.28
N ALA A 28 8.31 -8.87 1.63
CA ALA A 28 8.33 -10.21 1.06
C ALA A 28 7.01 -10.99 1.32
N SER A 29 6.44 -10.85 2.52
CA SER A 29 5.14 -11.45 2.85
C SER A 29 3.98 -10.81 2.07
N LEU A 30 3.98 -9.48 1.92
CA LEU A 30 2.93 -8.74 1.21
C LEU A 30 3.01 -8.98 -0.31
N THR A 31 4.20 -8.91 -0.89
CA THR A 31 4.44 -9.23 -2.32
C THR A 31 4.25 -10.71 -2.64
N GLY A 32 4.41 -11.60 -1.65
CA GLY A 32 4.15 -13.03 -1.78
C GLY A 32 2.66 -13.38 -1.88
N ALA A 33 1.77 -12.55 -1.33
CA ALA A 33 0.34 -12.78 -1.31
C ALA A 33 -0.23 -13.00 -2.72
N LYS A 34 -1.11 -13.99 -2.87
CA LYS A 34 -1.77 -14.29 -4.16
C LYS A 34 -2.98 -13.40 -4.40
N SER A 35 -3.62 -12.95 -3.33
CA SER A 35 -4.77 -12.07 -3.35
C SER A 35 -4.78 -11.20 -2.11
N LEU A 36 -5.49 -10.08 -2.20
CA LEU A 36 -5.78 -9.15 -1.11
C LEU A 36 -7.20 -8.66 -1.29
N THR A 37 -8.00 -8.67 -0.22
CA THR A 37 -9.27 -7.96 -0.17
C THR A 37 -9.27 -7.10 1.07
N VAL A 38 -9.44 -5.79 0.91
CA VAL A 38 -9.48 -4.84 2.01
C VAL A 38 -10.63 -3.88 1.82
N GLU A 39 -11.31 -3.58 2.92
CA GLU A 39 -12.25 -2.49 3.04
C GLU A 39 -11.60 -1.44 3.92
N PHE A 40 -11.56 -0.20 3.44
CA PHE A 40 -10.90 0.89 4.15
C PHE A 40 -11.66 2.20 3.94
N THR A 41 -11.47 3.12 4.88
CA THR A 41 -12.08 4.45 4.82
C THR A 41 -10.99 5.48 4.58
N VAL A 42 -11.21 6.36 3.61
CA VAL A 42 -10.34 7.49 3.30
C VAL A 42 -11.01 8.75 3.82
N GLN A 43 -10.28 9.54 4.60
CA GLN A 43 -10.73 10.87 5.01
C GLN A 43 -9.69 11.92 4.59
N ARG A 44 -10.02 12.69 3.55
CA ARG A 44 -9.24 13.88 3.18
C ARG A 44 -9.76 15.06 3.98
N ILE A 45 -9.01 15.58 4.93
CA ILE A 45 -9.46 16.72 5.76
C ILE A 45 -9.52 17.99 4.88
N PRO A 46 -10.62 18.77 4.88
CA PRO A 46 -11.77 18.74 5.80
C PRO A 46 -13.01 17.94 5.33
N ALA A 47 -12.92 17.16 4.26
CA ALA A 47 -14.03 16.38 3.73
C ALA A 47 -14.47 15.22 4.65
N ALA A 48 -15.68 14.71 4.37
CA ALA A 48 -16.24 13.55 5.06
C ALA A 48 -15.49 12.25 4.71
N PRO A 49 -15.47 11.25 5.60
CA PRO A 49 -14.90 9.95 5.29
C PRO A 49 -15.67 9.23 4.18
N GLU A 50 -14.94 8.59 3.27
CA GLU A 50 -15.44 7.82 2.15
C GLU A 50 -14.98 6.36 2.25
N ASN A 51 -15.87 5.41 1.93
CA ASN A 51 -15.55 3.99 1.99
C ASN A 51 -15.07 3.47 0.64
N TYR A 52 -13.98 2.71 0.69
CA TYR A 52 -13.33 2.07 -0.45
C TYR A 52 -13.24 0.57 -0.21
N ARG A 53 -13.34 -0.20 -1.30
CA ARG A 53 -12.99 -1.62 -1.30
C ARG A 53 -11.95 -1.89 -2.37
N LEU A 54 -10.86 -2.54 -2.01
CA LEU A 54 -9.80 -2.96 -2.92
C LEU A 54 -9.75 -4.49 -2.94
N SER A 55 -9.77 -5.06 -4.14
CA SER A 55 -9.58 -6.49 -4.38
C SER A 55 -8.47 -6.69 -5.40
N TYR A 56 -7.39 -7.34 -5.00
CA TYR A 56 -6.26 -7.67 -5.84
C TYR A 56 -6.11 -9.19 -5.93
N SER A 57 -5.70 -9.67 -7.11
CA SER A 57 -5.36 -11.08 -7.35
C SER A 57 -4.29 -11.19 -8.44
N LYS A 58 -3.28 -12.03 -8.20
CA LYS A 58 -2.25 -12.33 -9.20
C LYS A 58 -2.84 -13.02 -10.43
N PRO A 59 -2.28 -12.80 -11.64
CA PRO A 59 -1.03 -12.06 -11.91
C PRO A 59 -1.19 -10.54 -12.09
N GLY A 60 -2.41 -10.00 -12.12
CA GLY A 60 -2.60 -8.59 -12.47
C GLY A 60 -4.02 -8.06 -12.31
N MET A 61 -4.90 -8.83 -11.68
CA MET A 61 -6.29 -8.43 -11.50
C MET A 61 -6.39 -7.48 -10.31
N LEU A 62 -6.97 -6.32 -10.54
CA LEU A 62 -7.22 -5.34 -9.50
C LEU A 62 -8.60 -4.74 -9.72
N LYS A 63 -9.38 -4.63 -8.66
CA LYS A 63 -10.67 -3.96 -8.62
C LYS A 63 -10.68 -3.01 -7.44
N VAL A 64 -11.16 -1.81 -7.66
CA VAL A 64 -11.35 -0.81 -6.63
C VAL A 64 -12.75 -0.24 -6.76
N GLU A 65 -13.51 -0.35 -5.69
CA GLU A 65 -14.85 0.21 -5.55
C GLU A 65 -14.77 1.44 -4.65
N TYR A 66 -15.42 2.51 -5.06
CA TYR A 66 -15.43 3.80 -4.36
C TYR A 66 -16.80 4.46 -4.53
N PRO A 67 -17.17 5.48 -3.74
CA PRO A 67 -18.56 5.95 -3.69
C PRO A 67 -19.12 6.42 -5.05
N ASN A 68 -18.28 7.05 -5.88
CA ASN A 68 -18.68 7.56 -7.19
C ASN A 68 -18.48 6.55 -8.34
N GLY A 69 -18.06 5.31 -8.09
CA GLY A 69 -17.87 4.34 -9.15
C GLY A 69 -16.95 3.16 -8.82
N MET A 70 -16.36 2.61 -9.85
CA MET A 70 -15.46 1.48 -9.74
C MET A 70 -14.47 1.49 -10.89
N THR A 71 -13.21 1.15 -10.59
CA THR A 71 -12.21 0.88 -11.61
C THR A 71 -11.67 -0.53 -11.43
N MET A 72 -11.50 -1.29 -12.52
CA MET A 72 -10.92 -2.61 -12.50
C MET A 72 -9.97 -2.86 -13.67
N THR A 73 -9.12 -3.87 -13.55
CA THR A 73 -8.23 -4.33 -14.62
C THR A 73 -7.99 -5.83 -14.53
N ASP A 74 -7.78 -6.46 -15.67
CA ASP A 74 -7.31 -7.85 -15.81
C ASP A 74 -5.78 -7.93 -16.02
N GLY A 75 -5.09 -6.78 -16.02
CA GLY A 75 -3.67 -6.62 -16.33
C GLY A 75 -3.37 -6.22 -17.77
N LYS A 76 -4.38 -6.15 -18.66
CA LYS A 76 -4.23 -5.71 -20.06
C LYS A 76 -5.23 -4.63 -20.45
N THR A 77 -6.41 -4.68 -19.87
CA THR A 77 -7.49 -3.71 -20.07
C THR A 77 -7.87 -3.12 -18.72
N VAL A 78 -8.18 -1.83 -18.73
CA VAL A 78 -8.77 -1.11 -17.60
C VAL A 78 -10.20 -0.78 -17.95
N TRP A 79 -11.07 -1.01 -17.00
CA TRP A 79 -12.48 -0.67 -17.07
C TRP A 79 -12.82 0.28 -15.94
N GLU A 80 -13.57 1.31 -16.27
CA GLU A 80 -14.02 2.31 -15.30
C GLU A 80 -15.52 2.52 -15.48
N TYR A 81 -16.22 2.48 -14.36
CA TYR A 81 -17.64 2.71 -14.27
C TYR A 81 -17.91 3.90 -13.35
N THR A 82 -18.66 4.88 -13.84
CA THR A 82 -19.00 6.09 -13.10
C THR A 82 -20.48 6.07 -12.75
N ASN A 83 -20.80 6.11 -11.45
CA ASN A 83 -22.18 6.00 -10.98
C ASN A 83 -23.06 7.18 -11.41
N SER A 84 -22.49 8.40 -11.46
CA SER A 84 -23.23 9.63 -11.76
C SER A 84 -23.71 9.69 -13.22
N SER A 85 -22.85 9.32 -14.17
CA SER A 85 -23.19 9.31 -15.60
C SER A 85 -23.71 7.95 -16.10
N LYS A 86 -23.58 6.89 -15.30
CA LYS A 86 -23.84 5.49 -15.70
C LYS A 86 -23.01 5.08 -16.93
N GLU A 87 -21.88 5.73 -17.12
CA GLU A 87 -20.99 5.46 -18.24
C GLU A 87 -19.97 4.39 -17.88
N TYR A 88 -19.57 3.66 -18.92
CA TYR A 88 -18.54 2.65 -18.86
C TYR A 88 -17.47 3.02 -19.87
N THR A 89 -16.23 3.09 -19.43
CA THR A 89 -15.08 3.27 -20.32
C THR A 89 -14.18 2.06 -20.23
N GLU A 90 -13.60 1.69 -21.37
CA GLU A 90 -12.61 0.65 -21.46
C GLU A 90 -11.42 1.13 -22.27
N GLY A 91 -10.22 0.72 -21.85
CA GLY A 91 -9.00 1.09 -22.54
C GLY A 91 -7.84 0.17 -22.19
N PRO A 92 -6.79 0.15 -23.02
CA PRO A 92 -5.60 -0.64 -22.74
C PRO A 92 -4.91 -0.11 -21.48
N GLY A 93 -4.50 -1.01 -20.59
CA GLY A 93 -3.79 -0.65 -19.36
C GLY A 93 -3.75 -1.77 -18.33
N GLY A 94 -3.02 -1.54 -17.26
CA GLY A 94 -2.91 -2.49 -16.15
C GLY A 94 -3.00 -1.79 -14.81
N ILE A 95 -2.47 -2.45 -13.78
CA ILE A 95 -2.45 -1.95 -12.40
C ILE A 95 -1.86 -0.54 -12.28
N ALA A 96 -0.80 -0.23 -13.04
CA ALA A 96 -0.20 1.10 -13.04
C ALA A 96 -1.16 2.18 -13.54
N GLU A 97 -2.03 1.86 -14.49
CA GLU A 97 -2.99 2.82 -15.03
C GLU A 97 -4.18 3.00 -14.10
N VAL A 98 -4.63 1.91 -13.45
CA VAL A 98 -5.63 1.98 -12.36
C VAL A 98 -5.13 2.86 -11.22
N ALA A 99 -3.87 2.72 -10.82
CA ALA A 99 -3.28 3.53 -9.75
C ALA A 99 -3.18 5.03 -10.11
N LYS A 100 -2.98 5.38 -11.39
CA LYS A 100 -3.03 6.79 -11.83
C LYS A 100 -4.45 7.36 -11.77
N LYS A 101 -5.46 6.55 -12.10
CA LYS A 101 -6.87 6.98 -12.19
C LYS A 101 -7.51 7.26 -10.83
N ILE A 102 -7.17 6.48 -9.80
CA ILE A 102 -7.90 6.49 -8.52
C ILE A 102 -7.41 7.61 -7.56
N ASN A 103 -6.49 8.47 -8.02
CA ASN A 103 -5.55 9.23 -7.20
C ASN A 103 -4.59 8.30 -6.44
N SER A 104 -3.31 8.66 -6.49
CA SER A 104 -2.23 7.85 -5.96
C SER A 104 -2.35 7.64 -4.45
N ASP A 105 -2.78 8.66 -3.70
CA ASP A 105 -2.51 8.72 -2.26
C ASP A 105 -3.35 7.72 -1.45
N GLU A 106 -4.60 7.50 -1.86
CA GLU A 106 -5.49 6.52 -1.22
C GLU A 106 -5.05 5.08 -1.46
N PHE A 107 -4.44 4.86 -2.62
CA PHE A 107 -4.13 3.54 -3.14
C PHE A 107 -2.68 3.13 -2.86
N LEU A 108 -1.79 4.11 -2.64
CA LEU A 108 -0.38 3.93 -2.34
C LEU A 108 -0.15 3.15 -1.05
N ALA A 109 -1.03 3.26 -0.06
CA ALA A 109 -0.96 2.48 1.18
C ALA A 109 -0.95 0.96 0.92
N TRP A 110 -1.54 0.53 -0.21
CA TRP A 110 -1.65 -0.88 -0.61
C TRP A 110 -0.69 -1.25 -1.75
N ALA A 111 0.09 -0.30 -2.26
CA ALA A 111 0.97 -0.48 -3.42
C ALA A 111 1.96 -1.64 -3.28
N ALA A 112 2.39 -1.94 -2.05
CA ALA A 112 3.31 -3.04 -1.75
C ALA A 112 2.79 -4.42 -2.19
N PHE A 113 1.49 -4.60 -2.39
CA PHE A 113 0.91 -5.88 -2.81
C PHE A 113 0.98 -6.14 -4.32
N PHE A 114 0.98 -5.07 -5.12
CA PHE A 114 0.80 -5.18 -6.57
C PHE A 114 1.83 -4.41 -7.39
N MET A 115 2.72 -3.64 -6.75
CA MET A 115 3.83 -2.96 -7.40
C MET A 115 5.16 -3.27 -6.69
N PRO A 116 5.98 -4.18 -7.25
CA PRO A 116 7.22 -4.65 -6.61
C PRO A 116 8.23 -3.54 -6.28
N ASP A 117 8.22 -2.44 -7.05
CA ASP A 117 9.24 -1.39 -6.99
C ASP A 117 8.79 -0.08 -6.32
N GLN A 118 7.55 0.01 -5.82
CA GLN A 118 6.99 1.28 -5.29
C GLN A 118 7.72 1.83 -4.05
N LEU A 119 8.48 1.00 -3.34
CA LEU A 119 9.26 1.44 -2.18
C LEU A 119 10.66 1.93 -2.54
N LYS A 120 11.09 1.83 -3.81
CA LYS A 120 12.47 2.19 -4.25
C LYS A 120 12.78 3.70 -4.27
N GLY A 121 11.89 4.55 -3.76
CA GLY A 121 12.10 6.01 -3.68
C GLY A 121 11.66 6.65 -2.36
N VAL A 122 11.09 5.89 -1.41
CA VAL A 122 10.66 6.42 -0.11
C VAL A 122 11.90 6.61 0.76
N SER A 123 12.50 7.80 0.69
CA SER A 123 13.75 8.13 1.38
C SER A 123 13.60 9.09 2.57
N ASP A 124 12.38 9.54 2.87
CA ASP A 124 12.18 10.55 3.92
C ASP A 124 10.85 10.32 4.66
N VAL A 125 10.85 9.38 5.61
CA VAL A 125 9.86 9.39 6.69
C VAL A 125 10.49 10.19 7.83
N LYS A 126 10.31 11.51 7.80
CA LYS A 126 10.65 12.33 8.95
C LYS A 126 9.71 11.95 10.09
N THR A 127 10.29 11.26 11.08
CA THR A 127 9.65 10.96 12.36
C THR A 127 9.74 12.17 13.27
#